data_AF-A0AAW0CC43-F1
#
_entry.id   AF-A0AAW0CC43-F1
#
_cell.length_a   1.000
_cell.length_b   1.000
_cell.length_c   1.000
_cell.angle_alpha   90.00
_cell.angle_beta   90.00
_cell.angle_gamma   90.00
#
_symmetry.space_group_name_H-M   'P 1'
#
loop_
_entity.id
_entity.type
_entity.pdbx_description
1 polymer ?
#
loop_
_entity_poly.entity_id
_entity_poly.type
_entity_poly.pdbx_seq_one_letter_code
_entity_poly.pdbx_strand_id
1 'polypeptide(L)'
;MSDVCEKHGIKLLTYGTLCGGFLSDIWLNRPVPDLYSGQLTPSQRKYLDMILNAWGNWELFQALLSVLRNIGDRHGGLSIANIATRWVLDHHFVGAVIVGARLGLTEHIEDNNRVYNFTLSNQDKQDIEAVLDRSNGRRMITSIGDCGAEYR
;
A
#
# COMPACT_ATOMS: atom_id res chain seq x y z
N MET A 1 17.25 5.32 1.47
CA MET A 1 17.49 3.91 1.08
C MET A 1 17.73 3.73 -0.42
N SER A 2 16.93 4.33 -1.31
CA SER A 2 17.12 4.25 -2.78
C SER A 2 18.57 4.41 -3.22
N ASP A 3 19.21 5.52 -2.86
CA ASP A 3 20.58 5.85 -3.28
C ASP A 3 21.63 4.82 -2.81
N VAL A 4 21.42 4.24 -1.64
CA VAL A 4 22.30 3.19 -1.09
C VAL A 4 22.13 1.90 -1.89
N CYS A 5 20.89 1.53 -2.20
CA CYS A 5 20.58 0.37 -3.03
C CYS A 5 21.21 0.50 -4.42
N GLU A 6 21.12 1.66 -5.06
CA GLU A 6 21.76 1.91 -6.35
C GLU A 6 23.28 1.86 -6.25
N LYS A 7 23.88 2.59 -5.30
CA LYS A 7 25.33 2.68 -5.12
C LYS A 7 25.98 1.31 -4.91
N HIS A 8 25.29 0.40 -4.21
CA HIS A 8 25.83 -0.90 -3.84
C HIS A 8 25.27 -2.07 -4.66
N GLY A 9 24.40 -1.81 -5.64
CA GLY A 9 23.78 -2.87 -6.44
C GLY A 9 22.88 -3.81 -5.63
N ILE A 10 22.28 -3.30 -4.54
CA ILE A 10 21.42 -4.06 -3.63
C ILE A 10 19.95 -3.82 -4.01
N LYS A 11 19.11 -4.84 -3.83
CA LYS A 11 17.65 -4.73 -3.98
C LYS A 11 16.94 -4.93 -2.65
N LEU A 12 15.84 -4.21 -2.45
CA LEU A 12 14.99 -4.35 -1.26
C LEU A 12 14.00 -5.51 -1.44
N LEU A 13 13.86 -6.29 -0.37
CA LEU A 13 12.72 -7.17 -0.14
C LEU A 13 11.74 -6.41 0.77
N THR A 14 10.63 -5.97 0.21
CA THR A 14 9.67 -5.09 0.91
C THR A 14 8.55 -5.89 1.55
N TYR A 15 8.13 -5.49 2.75
CA TYR A 15 6.97 -6.05 3.46
C TYR A 15 6.01 -4.91 3.84
N GLY A 16 4.80 -5.25 4.24
CA GLY A 16 3.82 -4.23 4.64
C GLY A 16 3.16 -3.49 3.48
N THR A 17 3.43 -3.89 2.23
CA THR A 17 2.93 -3.28 0.99
C THR A 17 1.42 -3.05 0.98
N LEU A 18 0.64 -3.91 1.62
CA LEU A 18 -0.82 -3.80 1.66
C LEU A 18 -1.38 -3.15 2.93
N CYS A 19 -0.51 -2.59 3.79
CA CYS A 19 -0.91 -1.93 5.04
C CYS A 19 -1.83 -2.80 5.92
N GLY A 20 -1.46 -4.06 6.16
CA GLY A 20 -2.31 -4.99 6.92
C GLY A 20 -3.62 -5.36 6.20
N GLY A 21 -3.69 -5.14 4.89
CA GLY A 21 -4.84 -5.40 4.03
C GLY A 21 -5.71 -4.17 3.75
N PHE A 22 -5.40 -2.98 4.29
CA PHE A 22 -6.19 -1.78 4.02
C PHE A 22 -6.16 -1.33 2.56
N LEU A 23 -5.07 -1.62 1.83
CA LEU A 23 -4.99 -1.39 0.39
C LEU A 23 -5.66 -2.55 -0.37
N SER A 24 -6.96 -2.71 -0.19
CA SER A 24 -7.77 -3.73 -0.88
C SER A 24 -9.22 -3.28 -1.06
N ASP A 25 -9.92 -3.92 -2.00
CA ASP A 25 -11.30 -3.59 -2.38
C ASP A 25 -12.31 -3.64 -1.23
N ILE A 26 -12.09 -4.50 -0.23
CA ILE A 26 -13.03 -4.67 0.89
C ILE A 26 -13.15 -3.41 1.76
N TRP A 27 -12.14 -2.54 1.72
CA TRP A 27 -12.06 -1.29 2.50
C TRP A 27 -12.54 -0.05 1.74
N LEU A 28 -12.78 -0.17 0.43
CA LEU A 28 -13.32 0.92 -0.36
C LEU A 28 -14.75 1.26 0.10
N ASN A 29 -15.05 2.55 0.24
CA ASN A 29 -16.33 3.11 0.72
C ASN A 29 -16.76 2.61 2.10
N ARG A 30 -15.80 2.17 2.93
CA ARG A 30 -16.06 1.80 4.33
C ARG A 30 -15.87 2.99 5.26
N PRO A 31 -16.67 3.10 6.34
CA PRO A 31 -16.36 4.04 7.41
C PRO A 31 -15.03 3.66 8.10
N VAL A 32 -14.48 4.60 8.87
CA VAL A 32 -13.30 4.32 9.70
C VAL A 32 -13.62 3.11 10.60
N PRO A 33 -12.80 2.04 10.58
CA PRO A 33 -13.04 0.91 11.46
C PRO A 33 -12.80 1.28 12.93
N ASP A 34 -13.60 0.71 13.81
CA ASP A 34 -13.44 0.88 15.25
C ASP A 34 -12.24 0.08 15.77
N LEU A 35 -11.24 0.81 16.29
CA LEU A 35 -10.03 0.27 16.90
C LEU A 35 -10.29 -0.70 18.06
N TYR A 36 -11.40 -0.53 18.78
CA TYR A 36 -11.72 -1.26 20.01
C TYR A 36 -12.71 -2.42 19.78
N SER A 37 -13.26 -2.56 18.58
CA SER A 37 -14.23 -3.61 18.23
C SER A 37 -13.69 -5.05 18.33
N GLY A 38 -12.38 -5.23 18.46
CA GLY A 38 -11.72 -6.54 18.47
C GLY A 38 -11.64 -7.23 17.11
N GLN A 39 -12.24 -6.65 16.06
CA GLN A 39 -12.27 -7.22 14.71
C GLN A 39 -10.96 -7.01 13.94
N LEU A 40 -10.20 -5.97 14.28
CA LEU A 40 -8.92 -5.68 13.65
C LEU A 40 -7.80 -6.56 14.20
N THR A 41 -7.00 -7.10 13.29
CA THR A 41 -5.74 -7.76 13.64
C THR A 41 -4.76 -6.77 14.28
N PRO A 42 -3.75 -7.25 15.05
CA PRO A 42 -2.73 -6.37 15.62
C PRO A 42 -2.05 -5.48 14.57
N SER A 43 -1.71 -6.03 13.40
CA SER A 43 -1.11 -5.27 12.29
C SER A 43 -2.06 -4.21 11.74
N GLN A 44 -3.34 -4.52 11.57
CA GLN A 44 -4.31 -3.51 11.11
C GLN A 44 -4.44 -2.35 12.10
N ARG A 45 -4.43 -2.60 13.41
CA ARG A 45 -4.45 -1.48 14.38
C ARG A 45 -3.26 -0.54 14.19
N LYS A 46 -2.06 -1.08 13.95
CA LYS A 46 -0.84 -0.32 13.68
C LYS A 46 -0.92 0.51 12.41
N TYR A 47 -1.31 -0.11 11.29
CA TYR A 47 -1.44 0.61 10.02
C TYR A 47 -2.56 1.66 10.06
N LEU A 48 -3.66 1.39 10.76
CA LEU A 48 -4.75 2.35 10.91
C LEU A 48 -4.28 3.59 11.68
N ASP A 49 -3.53 3.41 12.77
CA ASP A 49 -2.92 4.51 13.51
C ASP A 49 -2.01 5.35 12.60
N MET A 50 -1.14 4.70 11.81
CA MET A 50 -0.30 5.40 10.83
C MET A 50 -1.11 6.15 9.77
N ILE A 51 -2.18 5.55 9.23
CA ILE A 51 -3.06 6.20 8.24
C ILE A 51 -3.70 7.46 8.82
N LEU A 52 -4.20 7.39 10.05
CA LEU A 52 -4.99 8.45 10.69
C LEU A 52 -4.15 9.55 11.32
N ASN A 53 -2.98 9.20 11.88
CA ASN A 53 -2.21 10.10 12.74
C ASN A 53 -0.89 10.57 12.11
N ALA A 54 -0.33 9.84 11.13
CA ALA A 54 0.95 10.17 10.53
C ALA A 54 0.87 10.48 9.03
N TRP A 55 0.21 9.63 8.24
CA TRP A 55 0.17 9.75 6.79
C TRP A 55 -0.84 10.78 6.29
N GLY A 56 -2.03 10.82 6.86
CA GLY A 56 -3.11 11.70 6.41
C GLY A 56 -4.34 11.55 7.29
N ASN A 57 -5.46 11.19 6.67
CA ASN A 57 -6.69 10.84 7.37
C ASN A 57 -7.46 9.78 6.56
N TRP A 58 -8.58 9.29 7.09
CA TRP A 58 -9.36 8.25 6.42
C TRP A 58 -9.99 8.71 5.10
N GLU A 59 -10.44 9.95 5.01
CA GLU A 59 -11.05 10.51 3.80
C GLU A 59 -10.05 10.55 2.64
N LEU A 60 -8.81 10.97 2.92
CA LEU A 60 -7.72 10.93 1.95
C LEU A 60 -7.35 9.49 1.58
N PHE A 61 -7.38 8.57 2.55
CA PHE A 61 -7.15 7.16 2.28
C PHE A 61 -8.23 6.57 1.37
N GLN A 62 -9.51 6.91 1.58
CA GLN A 62 -10.61 6.51 0.69
C GLN A 62 -10.48 7.12 -0.71
N ALA A 63 -9.97 8.36 -0.82
CA ALA A 63 -9.64 8.95 -2.12
C ALA A 63 -8.54 8.16 -2.84
N LEU A 64 -7.50 7.74 -2.12
CA LEU A 64 -6.46 6.85 -2.67
C LEU A 64 -7.06 5.52 -3.13
N LEU A 65 -7.86 4.84 -2.29
CA LEU A 65 -8.50 3.58 -2.67
C LEU A 65 -9.37 3.72 -3.92
N SER A 66 -10.09 4.83 -4.04
CA SER A 66 -10.93 5.13 -5.22
C SER A 66 -10.08 5.31 -6.49
N VAL A 67 -8.95 6.01 -6.40
CA VAL A 67 -8.00 6.14 -7.50
C VAL A 67 -7.42 4.78 -7.91
N LEU A 68 -6.98 3.98 -6.93
CA LEU A 68 -6.43 2.64 -7.19
C LEU A 68 -7.48 1.71 -7.82
N ARG A 69 -8.75 1.81 -7.40
CA ARG A 69 -9.86 1.06 -7.98
C ARG A 69 -10.07 1.43 -9.45
N ASN A 70 -10.15 2.73 -9.75
CA ASN A 70 -10.31 3.22 -11.12
C ASN A 70 -9.16 2.78 -12.03
N ILE A 71 -7.92 2.83 -11.53
CA ILE A 71 -6.75 2.29 -12.24
C ILE A 71 -6.93 0.79 -12.49
N GLY A 72 -7.32 0.02 -11.46
CA GLY A 72 -7.62 -1.40 -11.58
C GLY A 72 -8.64 -1.70 -12.69
N ASP A 73 -9.68 -0.88 -12.81
CA ASP A 73 -10.71 -1.02 -13.84
C ASP A 73 -10.16 -0.73 -15.25
N ARG A 74 -9.30 0.30 -15.40
CA ARG A 74 -8.60 0.60 -16.67
C ARG A 74 -7.73 -0.57 -17.15
N HIS A 75 -7.17 -1.34 -16.21
CA HIS A 75 -6.31 -2.49 -16.49
C HIS A 75 -7.04 -3.85 -16.45
N GLY A 76 -8.35 -3.87 -16.76
CA GLY A 76 -9.11 -5.12 -16.90
C GLY A 76 -9.56 -5.72 -15.57
N GLY A 77 -9.94 -4.86 -14.61
CA GLY A 77 -10.49 -5.29 -13.33
C GLY A 77 -9.44 -5.91 -12.40
N LEU A 78 -8.24 -5.33 -12.32
CA LEU A 78 -7.24 -5.70 -11.32
C LEU A 78 -7.65 -5.19 -9.94
N SER A 79 -7.38 -5.94 -8.87
CA SER A 79 -7.67 -5.51 -7.50
C SER A 79 -6.89 -4.25 -7.09
N ILE A 80 -7.38 -3.52 -6.08
CA ILE A 80 -6.61 -2.41 -5.47
C ILE A 80 -5.24 -2.92 -5.00
N ALA A 81 -5.22 -4.14 -4.44
CA ALA A 81 -4.00 -4.78 -3.96
C ALA A 81 -2.97 -5.01 -5.10
N ASN A 82 -3.44 -5.40 -6.29
CA ASN A 82 -2.58 -5.53 -7.48
C ASN A 82 -1.97 -4.19 -7.88
N ILE A 83 -2.77 -3.11 -7.93
CA ILE A 83 -2.26 -1.77 -8.30
C ILE A 83 -1.24 -1.28 -7.28
N ALA A 84 -1.54 -1.39 -5.99
CA ALA A 84 -0.62 -1.00 -4.91
C ALA A 84 0.69 -1.81 -4.96
N THR A 85 0.60 -3.13 -5.18
CA THR A 85 1.78 -4.00 -5.27
C THR A 85 2.63 -3.67 -6.49
N ARG A 86 2.00 -3.43 -7.66
CA ARG A 86 2.71 -3.03 -8.88
C ARG A 86 3.42 -1.71 -8.71
N TRP A 87 2.80 -0.73 -8.06
CA TRP A 87 3.43 0.56 -7.75
C TRP A 87 4.71 0.37 -6.93
N VAL A 88 4.69 -0.48 -5.90
CA VAL A 88 5.90 -0.79 -5.11
C VAL A 88 6.97 -1.50 -5.95
N LEU A 89 6.58 -2.49 -6.76
CA LEU A 89 7.52 -3.24 -7.60
C LEU A 89 8.13 -2.40 -8.74
N ASP A 90 7.50 -1.29 -9.13
CA ASP A 90 8.00 -0.39 -10.18
C ASP A 90 9.18 0.49 -9.72
N HIS A 91 9.45 0.56 -8.41
CA HIS A 91 10.65 1.21 -7.92
C HIS A 91 11.88 0.37 -8.27
N HIS A 92 12.83 0.95 -9.00
CA HIS A 92 14.03 0.25 -9.47
C HIS A 92 14.86 -0.40 -8.34
N PHE A 93 14.82 0.13 -7.12
CA PHE A 93 15.54 -0.43 -5.97
C PHE A 93 14.78 -1.56 -5.24
N VAL A 94 13.55 -1.88 -5.64
CA VAL A 94 12.76 -3.00 -5.08
C VAL A 94 13.01 -4.24 -5.94
N GLY A 95 13.40 -5.34 -5.31
CA GLY A 95 13.60 -6.64 -5.97
C GLY A 95 12.41 -7.58 -5.82
N ALA A 96 11.69 -7.49 -4.70
CA ALA A 96 10.52 -8.31 -4.43
C ALA A 96 9.61 -7.69 -3.36
N VAL A 97 8.34 -8.11 -3.37
CA VAL A 97 7.32 -7.79 -2.36
C VAL A 97 6.90 -9.07 -1.64
N ILE A 98 6.85 -9.02 -0.32
CA ILE A 98 6.28 -10.07 0.53
C ILE A 98 4.80 -9.76 0.73
N VAL A 99 3.94 -10.65 0.23
CA VAL A 99 2.50 -10.61 0.48
C VAL A 99 2.15 -11.68 1.52
N GLY A 100 1.59 -11.26 2.65
CA GLY A 100 1.09 -12.18 3.66
C GLY A 100 -0.19 -12.86 3.20
N ALA A 101 -0.23 -14.18 3.23
CA ALA A 101 -1.42 -14.99 2.97
C ALA A 101 -1.77 -15.83 4.20
N ARG A 102 -3.06 -16.11 4.40
CA ARG A 102 -3.53 -17.04 5.44
C ARG A 102 -4.02 -18.30 4.75
N LEU A 103 -3.11 -19.25 4.59
CA LEU A 103 -3.39 -20.49 3.88
C LEU A 103 -4.59 -21.22 4.50
N GLY A 104 -5.54 -21.64 3.67
CA GLY A 104 -6.79 -22.28 4.09
C GLY A 104 -7.91 -21.36 4.60
N LEU A 105 -7.69 -20.04 4.69
CA LEU A 105 -8.72 -19.06 5.08
C LEU A 105 -8.95 -18.01 3.98
N THR A 106 -7.87 -17.38 3.54
CA THR A 106 -7.87 -16.35 2.51
C THR A 106 -6.59 -16.49 1.70
N GLU A 107 -6.72 -17.09 0.52
CA GLU A 107 -5.65 -17.25 -0.44
C GLU A 107 -6.00 -16.47 -1.71
N HIS A 108 -5.19 -15.47 -2.03
CA HIS A 108 -5.33 -14.64 -3.24
C HIS A 108 -4.23 -14.97 -4.24
N ILE A 109 -3.82 -16.24 -4.33
CA ILE A 109 -2.65 -16.66 -5.11
C ILE A 109 -2.80 -16.26 -6.58
N GLU A 110 -3.94 -16.60 -7.19
CA GLU A 110 -4.22 -16.26 -8.59
C GLU A 110 -4.28 -14.75 -8.80
N ASP A 111 -4.94 -14.01 -7.91
CA ASP A 111 -5.05 -12.55 -8.02
C ASP A 111 -3.69 -11.86 -7.86
N ASN A 112 -2.89 -12.27 -6.88
CA ASN A 112 -1.54 -11.73 -6.63
C ASN A 112 -0.61 -11.93 -7.83
N ASN A 113 -0.74 -13.05 -8.56
CA ASN A 113 0.07 -13.32 -9.75
C ASN A 113 -0.24 -12.37 -10.91
N ARG A 114 -1.43 -11.75 -10.94
CA ARG A 114 -1.78 -10.78 -11.99
C ARG A 114 -0.89 -9.53 -11.96
N VAL A 115 -0.17 -9.27 -10.86
CA VAL A 115 0.75 -8.14 -10.71
C VAL A 115 1.87 -8.11 -11.77
N TYR A 116 2.21 -9.26 -12.35
CA TYR A 116 3.26 -9.38 -13.37
C TYR A 116 2.74 -9.19 -14.79
N ASN A 117 1.42 -9.12 -14.98
CA ASN A 117 0.79 -9.12 -16.30
C ASN A 117 0.39 -7.71 -16.77
N PHE A 118 0.82 -6.66 -16.07
CA PHE A 118 0.53 -5.27 -16.43
C PHE A 118 1.64 -4.31 -15.99
N THR A 119 1.58 -3.09 -16.50
CA THR A 119 2.45 -1.98 -16.10
C THR A 119 1.61 -0.74 -15.86
N LEU A 120 2.01 0.09 -14.90
CA LEU A 120 1.35 1.37 -14.66
C LEU A 120 1.75 2.36 -15.74
N SER A 121 0.73 2.94 -16.39
CA SER A 121 0.92 4.04 -17.33
C SER A 121 1.38 5.31 -16.61
N ASN A 122 1.87 6.30 -17.37
CA ASN A 122 2.21 7.59 -16.80
C ASN A 122 1.00 8.30 -16.16
N GLN A 123 -0.20 8.11 -16.74
CA GLN A 123 -1.43 8.64 -16.17
C GLN A 123 -1.75 7.99 -14.82
N ASP A 124 -1.62 6.66 -14.71
CA ASP A 124 -1.86 5.95 -13.45
C ASP A 124 -0.92 6.46 -12.35
N LYS A 125 0.36 6.67 -12.68
CA LYS A 125 1.36 7.20 -11.76
C LYS A 125 1.01 8.63 -11.32
N GLN A 126 0.61 9.49 -12.25
CA GLN A 126 0.20 10.86 -11.95
C GLN A 126 -1.06 10.91 -11.07
N ASP A 127 -2.05 10.05 -11.34
CA ASP A 127 -3.28 9.96 -10.55
C ASP A 127 -2.96 9.56 -9.09
N ILE A 128 -2.04 8.62 -8.89
CA ILE A 128 -1.55 8.23 -7.56
C ILE A 128 -0.80 9.38 -6.90
N GLU A 129 0.17 9.99 -7.59
CA GLU A 129 0.98 11.10 -7.04
C GLU A 129 0.11 12.30 -6.63
N ALA A 130 -0.95 12.62 -7.37
CA ALA A 130 -1.87 13.70 -7.03
C ALA A 130 -2.54 13.50 -5.65
N VAL A 131 -2.77 12.25 -5.24
CA VAL A 131 -3.26 11.93 -3.89
C VAL A 131 -2.12 11.99 -2.88
N LEU A 132 -0.95 11.42 -3.22
CA LEU A 132 0.22 11.41 -2.33
C LEU A 132 0.74 12.82 -2.01
N ASP A 133 0.65 13.77 -2.94
CA ASP A 133 1.01 15.17 -2.75
C ASP A 133 0.19 15.87 -1.65
N ARG A 134 -1.05 15.40 -1.43
CA ARG A 134 -1.94 15.89 -0.37
C ARG A 134 -1.68 15.21 0.98
N SER A 135 -0.90 14.14 1.01
CA SER A 135 -0.54 13.39 2.21
C SER A 135 0.73 13.95 2.87
N ASN A 136 1.02 13.47 4.06
CA ASN A 136 2.28 13.71 4.75
C ASN A 136 3.36 12.67 4.38
N GLY A 137 3.12 11.74 3.45
CA GLY A 137 4.02 10.63 3.14
C GLY A 137 5.48 11.03 2.92
N ARG A 138 5.74 12.12 2.17
CA ARG A 138 7.11 12.63 1.91
C ARG A 138 7.79 13.23 3.14
N ARG A 139 7.03 13.56 4.18
CA ARG A 139 7.49 14.13 5.47
C ARG A 139 7.53 13.09 6.59
N MET A 140 6.98 11.89 6.41
CA MET A 140 6.94 10.89 7.47
C MET A 140 8.34 10.51 7.96
N ILE A 141 9.33 10.41 7.07
CA ILE A 141 10.71 10.09 7.45
C ILE A 141 11.30 11.11 8.43
N THR A 142 10.89 12.37 8.36
CA THR A 142 11.37 13.42 9.28
C THR A 142 10.58 13.46 10.59
N SER A 143 9.31 13.06 10.59
CA SER A 143 8.45 13.09 11.79
C SER A 143 8.54 11.82 12.64
N ILE A 144 8.60 10.64 12.02
CA ILE A 144 8.58 9.34 12.73
C ILE A 144 9.89 8.54 12.55
N GLY A 145 10.81 8.97 11.69
CA GLY A 145 12.08 8.27 11.45
C GLY A 145 11.95 7.12 10.45
N ASP A 146 12.99 6.30 10.38
CA ASP A 146 13.14 5.17 9.44
C ASP A 146 12.36 3.92 9.88
N CYS A 147 11.99 3.85 11.15
CA CYS A 147 11.13 2.85 11.74
C CYS A 147 9.88 3.54 12.31
N GLY A 148 8.71 3.12 11.82
CA GLY A 148 7.44 3.64 12.29
C GLY A 148 7.28 3.48 13.80
N ALA A 149 6.62 4.44 14.44
CA ALA A 149 6.44 4.45 15.89
C ALA A 149 5.74 3.18 16.41
N GLU A 150 4.97 2.52 15.56
CA GLU A 150 4.25 1.28 15.83
C GLU A 150 5.13 0.03 16.01
N TYR A 151 6.42 0.11 15.68
CA TYR A 151 7.40 -0.98 15.82
C TYR A 151 8.49 -0.72 16.88
N ARG A 152 8.47 0.46 17.51
CA ARG A 152 9.24 0.74 18.73
C ARG A 152 8.46 0.31 19.98
#